data_AF-A0A929TXJ4-F1
#
_entry.id   AF-A0A929TXJ4-F1
#
_cell.length_a   1.000
_cell.length_b   1.000
_cell.length_c   1.000
_cell.angle_alpha   90.00
_cell.angle_beta   90.00
_cell.angle_gamma   90.00
#
_symmetry.space_group_name_H-M   'P 1'
#
loop_
_entity.id
_entity.type
_entity.pdbx_description
1 polymer ?
#
loop_
_entity_poly.entity_id
_entity_poly.type
_entity_poly.pdbx_seq_one_letter_code
_entity_poly.pdbx_strand_id
1 'polypeptide(L)'
;LLLFIRKKYKEESNMTRMLNSFVIGSLFYIISVCIMSALHIASIEVLRVYTLLLAALTIVLYLWLRNFKVIEVKSDSIFEYEEFVKLKDKNHFCVGTAIMLSALLLQLGRINIALDYDSLRYGLRSLSVLIGNTGIYDKLGTVNDVYVYPKGLEILTLALNNKITFGFVLSFNYICAILMLICVYEIISVCTESINKAWLGVVLVSVTPAVMNMSISAKTDMITLLMQLVSVLNICLYIKNRRNLYIIFALTALLASIIYKPTSLLFSFGIGAANLIYLFFEHILNKNNSERVKDKKGFDVSFIYLLAFPLLAIVFVYARTYMLTGHIITSVYSSVWYKLGMETKYPYTIGIYKSGGMNMSSGESVDMIYRLFQLFIAPTKEVHIYIASPTVLIAVLAVVSIILFVRFLFKKNNNKEIFAYIAVLLAADALVSLISLFILNQIDGNYFILLFTLIITTTCFLVERDSLKYLFRGLLPCIVFAFFITGLTNWAGVRGLSKTINDGSTFGIYNHHNKFLDRDLKERKEFADAYEDLKELGNPRTLLLSDDDSLSALGLDIRTYTDITGSGGNPAVVKTLDHFKRYLDYAQIKYICVDREYLKDRQRASDVVKYMYEDGSTKIFKKYGDVVIYKVDIKH
;
A
#
# COMPACT_ATOMS: atom_id res chain seq x y z
N LEU A 1 18.34 -8.55 18.96
CA LEU A 1 19.10 -7.55 18.18
C LEU A 1 18.76 -6.11 18.59
N LEU A 2 17.54 -5.61 18.35
CA LEU A 2 17.17 -4.20 18.65
C LEU A 2 17.45 -3.76 20.10
N LEU A 3 17.26 -4.63 21.10
CA LEU A 3 17.60 -4.33 22.51
C LEU A 3 19.08 -4.05 22.70
N PHE A 4 19.95 -4.84 22.08
CA PHE A 4 21.40 -4.66 22.14
C PHE A 4 21.82 -3.34 21.48
N ILE A 5 21.24 -3.05 20.31
CA ILE A 5 21.47 -1.79 19.60
C ILE A 5 21.07 -0.60 20.48
N ARG A 6 19.86 -0.65 21.05
CA ARG A 6 19.30 0.44 21.85
C ARG A 6 19.99 0.64 23.20
N LYS A 7 20.62 -0.40 23.74
CA LYS A 7 21.50 -0.29 24.91
C LYS A 7 22.74 0.55 24.62
N LYS A 8 23.29 0.45 23.40
CA LYS A 8 24.47 1.21 22.98
C LYS A 8 24.13 2.59 22.39
N TYR A 9 22.98 2.69 21.72
CA TYR A 9 22.52 3.90 21.06
C TYR A 9 21.06 4.17 21.37
N LYS A 10 20.80 5.19 22.19
CA LYS A 10 19.45 5.66 22.46
C LYS A 10 18.95 6.52 21.30
N GLU A 11 17.82 6.14 20.71
CA GLU A 11 17.11 6.92 19.69
C GLU A 11 16.58 8.24 20.28
N GLU A 12 16.42 9.26 19.44
CA GLU A 12 16.06 10.61 19.88
C GLU A 12 14.63 10.75 20.39
N SER A 13 13.66 10.07 19.79
CA SER A 13 12.25 10.16 20.20
C SER A 13 11.63 8.78 20.35
N ASN A 14 10.59 8.70 21.19
CA ASN A 14 9.78 7.49 21.31
C ASN A 14 9.08 7.15 19.98
N MET A 15 8.69 8.19 19.21
CA MET A 15 8.05 8.03 17.91
C MET A 15 9.01 7.41 16.88
N THR A 16 10.24 7.92 16.78
CA THR A 16 11.30 7.31 15.94
C THR A 16 11.53 5.86 16.32
N ARG A 17 11.61 5.58 17.63
CA ARG A 17 11.78 4.21 18.15
C ARG A 17 10.64 3.29 17.74
N MET A 18 9.39 3.77 17.82
CA MET A 18 8.21 3.04 17.38
C MET A 18 8.26 2.75 15.88
N LEU A 19 8.54 3.76 15.05
CA LEU A 19 8.63 3.63 13.59
C LEU A 19 9.70 2.61 13.17
N ASN A 20 10.92 2.73 13.69
CA ASN A 20 12.00 1.78 13.39
C ASN A 20 11.68 0.37 13.92
N SER A 21 10.95 0.25 15.04
CA SER A 21 10.49 -1.07 15.53
C SER A 21 9.42 -1.67 14.62
N PHE A 22 8.51 -0.85 14.09
CA PHE A 22 7.48 -1.28 13.15
C PHE A 22 8.12 -1.85 11.87
N VAL A 23 9.11 -1.16 11.29
CA VAL A 23 9.84 -1.66 10.10
C VAL A 23 10.46 -3.03 10.35
N ILE A 24 11.19 -3.21 11.46
CA ILE A 24 11.85 -4.50 11.73
C ILE A 24 10.82 -5.57 12.10
N GLY A 25 9.79 -5.22 12.88
CA GLY A 25 8.74 -6.15 13.30
C GLY A 25 7.91 -6.67 12.13
N SER A 26 7.56 -5.79 11.18
CA SER A 26 6.82 -6.18 9.97
C SER A 26 7.64 -7.13 9.09
N LEU A 27 8.92 -6.83 8.89
CA LEU A 27 9.84 -7.69 8.13
C LEU A 27 10.03 -9.06 8.81
N PHE A 28 10.21 -9.08 10.13
CA PHE A 28 10.35 -10.33 10.89
C PHE A 28 9.13 -11.22 10.73
N TYR A 29 7.92 -10.66 10.85
CA TYR A 29 6.69 -11.42 10.68
C TYR A 29 6.52 -11.93 9.24
N ILE A 30 6.85 -11.13 8.22
CA ILE A 30 6.85 -11.60 6.82
C ILE A 30 7.81 -12.79 6.66
N ILE A 31 9.04 -12.67 7.17
CA ILE A 31 10.03 -13.75 7.09
C ILE A 31 9.52 -15.03 7.76
N SER A 32 8.88 -14.94 8.93
CA SER A 32 8.41 -16.13 9.63
C SER A 32 7.27 -16.83 8.89
N VAL A 33 6.32 -16.07 8.32
CA VAL A 33 5.26 -16.64 7.46
C VAL A 33 5.87 -17.32 6.23
N CYS A 34 6.86 -16.70 5.61
CA CYS A 34 7.58 -17.27 4.47
C CYS A 34 8.32 -18.57 4.85
N ILE A 35 9.00 -18.63 6.00
CA ILE A 35 9.69 -19.83 6.46
C ILE A 35 8.69 -20.96 6.74
N MET A 36 7.60 -20.67 7.47
CA MET A 36 6.54 -21.65 7.73
C MET A 36 5.92 -22.17 6.42
N SER A 37 5.76 -21.30 5.42
CA SER A 37 5.25 -21.68 4.11
C SER A 37 6.25 -22.55 3.34
N ALA A 38 7.55 -22.28 3.44
CA ALA A 38 8.59 -23.11 2.82
C ALA A 38 8.65 -24.51 3.45
N LEU A 39 8.29 -24.61 4.73
CA LEU A 39 8.18 -25.88 5.46
C LEU A 39 6.83 -26.58 5.26
N HIS A 40 5.93 -26.05 4.43
CA HIS A 40 4.60 -26.60 4.16
C HIS A 40 3.70 -26.76 5.40
N ILE A 41 3.84 -25.87 6.40
CA ILE A 41 3.05 -25.88 7.64
C ILE A 41 2.20 -24.61 7.84
N ALA A 42 2.20 -23.70 6.87
CA ALA A 42 1.54 -22.40 6.97
C ALA A 42 0.10 -22.45 6.44
N SER A 43 -0.75 -23.35 6.94
CA SER A 43 -2.20 -23.21 6.70
C SER A 43 -2.73 -21.94 7.37
N ILE A 44 -3.84 -21.39 6.89
CA ILE A 44 -4.39 -20.14 7.45
C ILE A 44 -4.71 -20.23 8.94
N GLU A 45 -5.18 -21.39 9.41
CA GLU A 45 -5.50 -21.64 10.82
C GLU A 45 -4.22 -21.62 11.67
N VAL A 46 -3.18 -22.31 11.21
CA VAL A 46 -1.87 -22.32 11.87
C VAL A 46 -1.28 -20.92 11.92
N LEU A 47 -1.37 -20.15 10.82
CA LEU A 47 -0.87 -18.78 10.79
C LEU A 47 -1.60 -17.87 11.80
N ARG A 48 -2.92 -18.02 11.97
CA ARG A 48 -3.68 -17.25 12.96
C ARG A 48 -3.24 -17.59 14.38
N VAL A 49 -3.11 -18.87 14.70
CA VAL A 49 -2.63 -19.32 16.02
C VAL A 49 -1.20 -18.82 16.28
N TYR A 50 -0.31 -18.98 15.29
CA TYR A 50 1.05 -18.47 15.35
C TYR A 50 1.09 -16.97 15.61
N THR A 51 0.27 -16.18 14.91
CA THR A 51 0.21 -14.72 15.06
C THR A 51 -0.25 -14.32 16.46
N LEU A 52 -1.29 -14.97 16.99
CA LEU A 52 -1.77 -14.73 18.35
C LEU A 52 -0.72 -15.07 19.40
N LEU A 53 -0.06 -16.22 19.28
CA LEU A 53 1.01 -16.64 20.18
C LEU A 53 2.21 -15.70 20.09
N LEU A 54 2.60 -15.27 18.90
CA LEU A 54 3.69 -14.31 18.70
C LEU A 54 3.35 -12.96 19.33
N ALA A 55 2.13 -12.48 19.17
CA ALA A 55 1.68 -11.23 19.80
C ALA A 55 1.69 -11.34 21.33
N ALA A 56 1.11 -12.41 21.89
CA ALA A 56 1.11 -12.66 23.33
C ALA A 56 2.53 -12.77 23.90
N LEU A 57 3.41 -13.54 23.24
CA LEU A 57 4.81 -13.68 23.61
C LEU A 57 5.53 -12.34 23.57
N THR A 58 5.30 -11.52 22.54
CA THR A 58 5.92 -10.20 22.40
C THR A 58 5.49 -9.26 23.52
N ILE A 59 4.20 -9.27 23.89
CA ILE A 59 3.67 -8.47 25.01
C ILE A 59 4.28 -8.94 26.34
N VAL A 60 4.28 -10.25 26.61
CA VAL A 60 4.85 -10.82 27.84
C VAL A 60 6.34 -10.50 27.94
N LEU A 61 7.11 -10.71 26.89
CA LEU A 61 8.54 -10.37 26.85
C LEU A 61 8.77 -8.88 27.03
N TYR A 62 7.96 -8.01 26.41
CA TYR A 62 8.07 -6.57 26.58
C TYR A 62 7.81 -6.15 28.03
N LEU A 63 6.73 -6.65 28.64
CA LEU A 63 6.39 -6.37 30.04
C LEU A 63 7.47 -6.90 30.99
N TRP A 64 7.97 -8.11 30.74
CA TRP A 64 9.05 -8.73 31.51
C TRP A 64 10.33 -7.89 31.44
N LEU A 65 10.81 -7.56 30.24
CA LEU A 65 12.00 -6.74 30.04
C LEU A 65 11.86 -5.32 30.58
N ARG A 66 10.64 -4.76 30.58
CA ARG A 66 10.32 -3.49 31.22
C ARG A 66 10.45 -3.58 32.75
N ASN A 67 9.93 -4.64 33.37
CA ASN A 67 10.05 -4.85 34.82
C ASN A 67 11.52 -4.95 35.28
N PHE A 68 12.38 -5.59 34.47
CA PHE A 68 13.82 -5.65 34.72
C PHE A 68 14.60 -4.38 34.32
N LYS A 69 13.90 -3.30 33.93
CA LYS A 69 14.49 -2.02 33.49
C LYS A 69 15.49 -2.16 32.34
N VAL A 70 15.38 -3.23 31.54
CA VAL A 70 16.20 -3.44 30.34
C VAL A 70 15.70 -2.53 29.21
N ILE A 71 14.39 -2.32 29.14
CA ILE A 71 13.75 -1.35 28.24
C ILE A 71 13.41 -0.11 29.06
N GLU A 72 14.20 0.95 28.90
CA GLU A 72 13.83 2.25 29.45
C GLU A 72 12.68 2.86 28.64
N VAL A 73 11.62 3.27 29.33
CA VAL A 73 10.63 4.18 28.78
C VAL A 73 11.23 5.57 28.85
N LYS A 74 11.55 6.18 27.71
CA LYS A 74 11.84 7.61 27.67
C LYS A 74 10.53 8.30 28.04
N SER A 75 10.50 9.16 29.05
CA SER A 75 9.34 10.06 29.13
C SER A 75 9.41 10.96 27.90
N ASP A 76 8.26 11.28 27.30
CA ASP A 76 8.24 12.41 26.39
C ASP A 76 8.79 13.63 27.15
N SER A 77 9.56 14.48 26.46
CA SER A 77 10.28 15.53 27.15
C SER A 77 9.26 16.48 27.81
N ILE A 78 9.50 16.88 29.06
CA ILE A 78 8.65 17.86 29.78
C ILE A 78 8.46 19.13 28.93
N PHE A 79 9.48 19.46 28.13
CA PHE A 79 9.47 20.55 27.17
C PHE A 79 8.41 20.42 26.07
N GLU A 80 8.25 19.25 25.45
CA GLU A 80 7.20 19.01 24.45
C GLU A 80 5.81 19.20 25.06
N TYR A 81 5.60 18.66 26.27
CA TYR A 81 4.33 18.81 26.98
C TYR A 81 4.00 20.27 27.29
N GLU A 82 4.96 21.04 27.82
CA GLU A 82 4.78 22.47 28.10
C GLU A 82 4.50 23.29 26.83
N GLU A 83 5.19 22.99 25.73
CA GLU A 83 4.97 23.68 24.46
C GLU A 83 3.58 23.33 23.89
N PHE A 84 3.14 22.07 23.94
CA PHE A 84 1.77 21.68 23.56
C PHE A 84 0.70 22.40 24.39
N VAL A 85 0.90 22.53 25.71
CA VAL A 85 -0.02 23.25 26.59
C VAL A 85 -0.12 24.73 26.16
N LYS A 86 1.01 25.39 25.87
CA LYS A 86 1.03 26.78 25.37
C LYS A 86 0.36 26.95 24.00
N LEU A 87 0.34 25.91 23.18
CA LEU A 87 -0.29 25.94 21.85
C LEU A 87 -1.79 25.71 21.90
N LYS A 88 -2.28 24.97 22.89
CA LYS A 88 -3.71 24.74 23.12
C LYS A 88 -4.48 26.06 23.31
N ASP A 89 -3.84 27.09 23.82
CA ASP A 89 -4.48 28.40 24.02
C ASP A 89 -4.57 29.24 22.73
N LYS A 90 -4.03 28.74 21.61
CA LYS A 90 -4.05 29.46 20.32
C LYS A 90 -5.18 28.95 19.41
N ASN A 91 -6.11 29.83 19.06
CA ASN A 91 -7.28 29.50 18.21
C ASN A 91 -6.92 28.77 16.90
N HIS A 92 -5.87 29.19 16.18
CA HIS A 92 -5.49 28.53 14.92
C HIS A 92 -5.01 27.09 15.12
N PHE A 93 -4.32 26.82 16.23
CA PHE A 93 -3.84 25.49 16.58
C PHE A 93 -5.03 24.55 16.88
N CYS A 94 -6.01 25.03 17.64
CA CYS A 94 -7.24 24.29 17.92
C CYS A 94 -8.06 24.03 16.65
N VAL A 95 -8.24 25.03 15.79
CA VAL A 95 -8.98 24.88 14.53
C VAL A 95 -8.32 23.86 13.61
N GLY A 96 -7.01 23.95 13.37
CA GLY A 96 -6.35 22.97 12.50
C GLY A 96 -6.32 21.56 13.12
N THR A 97 -6.17 21.43 14.45
CA THR A 97 -6.30 20.14 15.14
C THR A 97 -7.72 19.57 14.98
N ALA A 98 -8.76 20.39 15.11
CA ALA A 98 -10.14 19.96 14.91
C ALA A 98 -10.38 19.50 13.46
N ILE A 99 -9.83 20.20 12.47
CA ILE A 99 -9.89 19.81 11.06
C ILE A 99 -9.19 18.46 10.83
N MET A 100 -7.97 18.31 11.34
CA MET A 100 -7.19 17.06 11.25
C MET A 100 -7.94 15.88 11.88
N LEU A 101 -8.43 16.04 13.11
CA LEU A 101 -9.20 14.99 13.80
C LEU A 101 -10.50 14.69 13.04
N SER A 102 -11.17 15.70 12.49
CA SER A 102 -12.37 15.51 11.68
C SER A 102 -12.06 14.70 10.43
N ALA A 103 -10.95 14.97 9.73
CA ALA A 103 -10.54 14.22 8.54
C ALA A 103 -10.27 12.74 8.87
N LEU A 104 -9.56 12.50 9.97
CA LEU A 104 -9.27 11.15 10.47
C LEU A 104 -10.55 10.39 10.86
N LEU A 105 -11.41 11.00 11.68
CA LEU A 105 -12.67 10.40 12.12
C LEU A 105 -13.64 10.18 10.95
N LEU A 106 -13.63 11.07 9.96
CA LEU A 106 -14.42 10.91 8.74
C LEU A 106 -14.00 9.66 7.95
N GLN A 107 -12.70 9.44 7.77
CA GLN A 107 -12.20 8.21 7.14
C GLN A 107 -12.54 6.97 7.96
N LEU A 108 -12.32 7.01 9.27
CA LEU A 108 -12.66 5.90 10.16
C LEU A 108 -14.15 5.56 10.09
N GLY A 109 -15.02 6.57 10.04
CA GLY A 109 -16.46 6.40 9.87
C GLY A 109 -16.85 5.78 8.53
N ARG A 110 -16.04 5.93 7.48
CA ARG A 110 -16.30 5.43 6.11
C ARG A 110 -15.69 4.07 5.81
N ILE A 111 -14.77 3.61 6.66
CA ILE A 111 -13.90 2.47 6.36
C ILE A 111 -14.66 1.20 5.96
N ASN A 112 -15.82 0.90 6.56
CA ASN A 112 -16.57 -0.34 6.29
C ASN A 112 -17.48 -0.27 5.05
N ILE A 113 -17.62 0.89 4.44
CA ILE A 113 -18.43 1.05 3.21
C ILE A 113 -17.56 1.34 1.99
N ALA A 114 -16.28 1.66 2.19
CA ALA A 114 -15.37 2.08 1.12
C ALA A 114 -14.61 0.92 0.46
N LEU A 115 -15.21 -0.28 0.43
CA LEU A 115 -14.61 -1.43 -0.25
C LEU A 115 -14.64 -1.21 -1.76
N ASP A 116 -13.47 -1.00 -2.35
CA ASP A 116 -13.31 -0.78 -3.78
C ASP A 116 -12.91 -2.04 -4.56
N TYR A 117 -13.00 -1.97 -5.89
CA TYR A 117 -12.68 -3.07 -6.79
C TYR A 117 -11.25 -3.59 -6.63
N ASP A 118 -10.25 -2.70 -6.53
CA ASP A 118 -8.86 -3.11 -6.39
C ASP A 118 -8.61 -3.78 -5.04
N SER A 119 -9.24 -3.28 -3.98
CA SER A 119 -9.21 -3.92 -2.66
C SER A 119 -9.67 -5.38 -2.70
N LEU A 120 -10.79 -5.67 -3.36
CA LEU A 120 -11.26 -7.05 -3.59
C LEU A 120 -10.24 -7.86 -4.40
N ARG A 121 -9.73 -7.26 -5.47
CA ARG A 121 -8.79 -7.90 -6.40
C ARG A 121 -7.44 -8.19 -5.77
N TYR A 122 -6.94 -7.36 -4.85
CA TYR A 122 -5.65 -7.53 -4.20
C TYR A 122 -5.67 -8.60 -3.11
N GLY A 123 -6.80 -8.79 -2.43
CA GLY A 123 -6.87 -9.79 -1.38
C GLY A 123 -8.11 -9.78 -0.49
N LEU A 124 -9.01 -8.79 -0.59
CA LEU A 124 -10.24 -8.76 0.20
C LEU A 124 -11.36 -9.62 -0.42
N ARG A 125 -10.99 -10.82 -0.88
CA ARG A 125 -11.89 -11.89 -1.32
C ARG A 125 -11.40 -13.21 -0.73
N SER A 126 -11.89 -14.35 -1.23
CA SER A 126 -11.42 -15.65 -0.75
C SER A 126 -9.89 -15.75 -0.68
N LEU A 127 -9.39 -16.22 0.46
CA LEU A 127 -7.97 -16.38 0.74
C LEU A 127 -7.25 -17.35 -0.19
N SER A 128 -7.99 -18.21 -0.90
CA SER A 128 -7.45 -19.14 -1.89
C SER A 128 -6.69 -18.47 -3.05
N VAL A 129 -6.84 -17.14 -3.23
CA VAL A 129 -6.11 -16.36 -4.23
C VAL A 129 -4.76 -15.83 -3.71
N LEU A 130 -4.49 -15.97 -2.41
CA LEU A 130 -3.27 -15.52 -1.74
C LEU A 130 -2.44 -16.67 -1.18
N ILE A 131 -3.11 -17.68 -0.61
CA ILE A 131 -2.52 -18.80 0.14
C ILE A 131 -3.20 -20.12 -0.26
N GLY A 132 -2.41 -21.19 -0.38
CA GLY A 132 -2.92 -22.55 -0.57
C GLY A 132 -3.17 -23.27 0.76
N ASN A 133 -3.10 -24.60 0.73
CA ASN A 133 -3.36 -25.44 1.91
C ASN A 133 -2.19 -25.45 2.89
N THR A 134 -0.96 -25.32 2.39
CA THR A 134 0.30 -25.46 3.14
C THR A 134 1.13 -24.19 3.20
N GLY A 135 0.82 -23.19 2.39
CA GLY A 135 1.44 -21.87 2.49
C GLY A 135 1.30 -20.99 1.26
N ILE A 136 2.02 -19.87 1.27
CA ILE A 136 1.96 -18.86 0.20
C ILE A 136 2.66 -19.28 -1.10
N TYR A 137 3.46 -20.36 -1.07
CA TYR A 137 4.18 -20.90 -2.24
C TYR A 137 3.39 -21.95 -3.03
N ASP A 138 2.21 -22.33 -2.55
CA ASP A 138 1.35 -23.31 -3.21
C ASP A 138 0.81 -22.79 -4.54
N LYS A 139 0.50 -23.72 -5.46
CA LYS A 139 -0.12 -23.39 -6.75
C LYS A 139 -1.56 -22.91 -6.53
N LEU A 140 -1.84 -21.66 -6.90
CA LEU A 140 -3.14 -21.00 -6.65
C LEU A 140 -4.15 -21.14 -7.79
N GLY A 141 -3.74 -21.68 -8.95
CA GLY A 141 -4.61 -21.75 -10.14
C GLY A 141 -4.95 -20.40 -10.76
N THR A 142 -4.18 -19.36 -10.46
CA THR A 142 -4.35 -18.01 -11.00
C THR A 142 -3.50 -17.81 -12.26
N VAL A 143 -3.97 -16.94 -13.16
CA VAL A 143 -3.22 -16.51 -14.36
C VAL A 143 -2.98 -15.00 -14.38
N ASN A 144 -3.61 -14.25 -13.48
CA ASN A 144 -3.43 -12.81 -13.41
C ASN A 144 -2.21 -12.42 -12.55
N ASP A 145 -1.37 -11.55 -13.07
CA ASP A 145 -0.19 -10.99 -12.41
C ASP A 145 -0.52 -10.38 -11.03
N VAL A 146 -1.75 -9.86 -10.85
CA VAL A 146 -2.22 -9.26 -9.59
C VAL A 146 -2.20 -10.23 -8.40
N TYR A 147 -2.20 -11.55 -8.63
CA TYR A 147 -2.18 -12.55 -7.55
C TYR A 147 -0.77 -13.03 -7.20
N VAL A 148 0.19 -12.73 -8.07
CA VAL A 148 1.52 -13.35 -8.04
C VAL A 148 2.67 -12.37 -7.93
N TYR A 149 2.44 -11.06 -8.10
CA TYR A 149 3.46 -10.05 -7.76
C TYR A 149 3.95 -10.20 -6.31
N PRO A 150 5.08 -9.57 -5.93
CA PRO A 150 5.55 -9.56 -4.54
C PRO A 150 4.50 -9.02 -3.54
N LYS A 151 3.82 -9.93 -2.82
CA LYS A 151 2.65 -9.68 -1.95
C LYS A 151 3.00 -9.29 -0.51
N GLY A 152 3.90 -8.33 -0.31
CA GLY A 152 4.43 -7.99 1.02
C GLY A 152 3.37 -7.58 2.05
N LEU A 153 2.41 -6.74 1.65
CA LEU A 153 1.34 -6.26 2.54
C LEU A 153 0.34 -7.38 2.85
N GLU A 154 0.01 -8.19 1.86
CA GLU A 154 -0.97 -9.26 1.98
C GLU A 154 -0.43 -10.41 2.83
N ILE A 155 0.89 -10.70 2.76
CA ILE A 155 1.55 -11.63 3.69
C ILE A 155 1.51 -11.06 5.11
N LEU A 156 1.82 -9.77 5.28
CA LEU A 156 1.82 -9.11 6.59
C LEU A 156 0.42 -9.09 7.25
N THR A 157 -0.63 -8.95 6.45
CA THR A 157 -2.03 -8.86 6.92
C THR A 157 -2.79 -10.17 6.81
N LEU A 158 -2.14 -11.27 6.40
CA LEU A 158 -2.78 -12.54 6.05
C LEU A 158 -3.64 -13.11 7.18
N ALA A 159 -3.14 -13.03 8.42
CA ALA A 159 -3.84 -13.52 9.60
C ALA A 159 -5.08 -12.69 9.97
N LEU A 160 -5.15 -11.42 9.53
CA LEU A 160 -6.27 -10.52 9.80
C LEU A 160 -7.46 -10.76 8.85
N ASN A 161 -7.21 -11.35 7.69
CA ASN A 161 -8.24 -11.66 6.71
C ASN A 161 -9.10 -12.84 7.20
N ASN A 162 -10.42 -12.69 7.13
CA ASN A 162 -11.40 -13.67 7.60
C ASN A 162 -12.69 -13.61 6.76
N LYS A 163 -13.56 -14.61 6.97
CA LYS A 163 -14.80 -14.82 6.20
C LYS A 163 -15.98 -13.94 6.65
N ILE A 164 -15.80 -13.06 7.64
CA ILE A 164 -16.87 -12.24 8.23
C ILE A 164 -16.68 -10.78 7.82
N THR A 165 -15.46 -10.26 7.99
CA THR A 165 -15.16 -8.83 7.85
C THR A 165 -13.83 -8.56 7.17
N PHE A 166 -13.83 -7.56 6.30
CA PHE A 166 -12.61 -6.95 5.76
C PHE A 166 -12.02 -5.87 6.69
N GLY A 167 -12.77 -5.51 7.74
CA GLY A 167 -12.47 -4.38 8.61
C GLY A 167 -11.11 -4.44 9.29
N PHE A 168 -10.57 -5.62 9.60
CA PHE A 168 -9.24 -5.73 10.22
C PHE A 168 -8.09 -5.39 9.27
N VAL A 169 -8.18 -5.81 8.00
CA VAL A 169 -7.17 -5.46 6.99
C VAL A 169 -7.24 -3.96 6.68
N LEU A 170 -8.45 -3.43 6.53
CA LEU A 170 -8.65 -1.99 6.32
C LEU A 170 -8.16 -1.17 7.53
N SER A 171 -8.42 -1.63 8.74
CA SER A 171 -7.95 -0.99 9.97
C SER A 171 -6.42 -0.99 10.05
N PHE A 172 -5.75 -2.06 9.61
CA PHE A 172 -4.29 -2.09 9.53
C PHE A 172 -3.76 -1.02 8.58
N ASN A 173 -4.41 -0.84 7.43
CA ASN A 173 -4.04 0.21 6.47
C ASN A 173 -4.27 1.63 7.04
N TYR A 174 -5.37 1.82 7.79
CA TYR A 174 -5.64 3.07 8.50
C TYR A 174 -4.61 3.34 9.61
N ILE A 175 -4.16 2.31 10.34
CA ILE A 175 -3.04 2.42 11.29
C ILE A 175 -1.74 2.82 10.57
N CYS A 176 -1.47 2.29 9.38
CA CYS A 176 -0.33 2.73 8.57
C CYS A 176 -0.42 4.22 8.23
N ALA A 177 -1.62 4.74 7.97
CA ALA A 177 -1.83 6.18 7.77
C ALA A 177 -1.55 7.01 9.02
N ILE A 178 -1.94 6.55 10.21
CA ILE A 178 -1.59 7.20 11.48
C ILE A 178 -0.07 7.20 11.69
N LEU A 179 0.59 6.06 11.49
CA LEU A 179 2.06 5.96 11.60
C LEU A 179 2.76 6.86 10.57
N MET A 180 2.19 7.00 9.37
CA MET A 180 2.69 7.90 8.33
C MET A 180 2.60 9.36 8.78
N LEU A 181 1.47 9.79 9.35
CA LEU A 181 1.32 11.14 9.91
C LEU A 181 2.29 11.39 11.08
N ILE A 182 2.51 10.41 11.95
CA ILE A 182 3.53 10.46 13.02
C ILE A 182 4.93 10.61 12.41
N CYS A 183 5.22 9.93 11.31
CA CYS A 183 6.49 10.06 10.61
C CYS A 183 6.66 11.46 10.00
N VAL A 184 5.62 12.03 9.38
CA VAL A 184 5.63 13.43 8.89
C VAL A 184 5.89 14.42 10.03
N TYR A 185 5.21 14.25 11.16
CA TYR A 185 5.42 15.05 12.37
C TYR A 185 6.89 15.00 12.80
N GLU A 186 7.44 13.80 12.93
CA GLU A 186 8.84 13.60 13.35
C GLU A 186 9.84 14.17 12.35
N ILE A 187 9.63 14.00 11.03
CA ILE A 187 10.52 14.57 10.02
C ILE A 187 10.60 16.09 10.19
N ILE A 188 9.45 16.76 10.29
CA ILE A 188 9.42 18.23 10.40
C ILE A 188 9.97 18.67 11.76
N SER A 189 9.63 17.96 12.84
CA SER A 189 10.13 18.25 14.19
C SER A 189 11.65 18.14 14.25
N VAL A 190 12.21 17.03 13.74
CA VAL A 190 13.67 16.84 13.63
C VAL A 190 14.28 17.91 12.75
N CYS A 191 13.71 18.25 11.60
CA CYS A 191 14.32 19.23 10.70
C CYS A 191 14.25 20.68 11.20
N THR A 192 13.28 21.03 12.04
CA THR A 192 12.96 22.43 12.38
C THR A 192 12.98 22.75 13.87
N GLU A 193 13.06 21.73 14.73
CA GLU A 193 12.94 21.79 16.20
C GLU A 193 11.68 22.55 16.63
N SER A 194 10.57 22.35 15.91
CA SER A 194 9.34 23.11 16.10
C SER A 194 8.09 22.24 15.97
N ILE A 195 7.38 22.11 17.09
CA ILE A 195 6.09 21.43 17.18
C ILE A 195 5.04 22.10 16.30
N ASN A 196 5.03 23.44 16.25
CA ASN A 196 4.08 24.20 15.42
C ASN A 196 4.18 23.87 13.93
N LYS A 197 5.42 23.77 13.42
CA LYS A 197 5.66 23.43 12.01
C LYS A 197 5.26 21.98 11.72
N ALA A 198 5.59 21.07 12.64
CA ALA A 198 5.21 19.67 12.53
C ALA A 198 3.70 19.48 12.55
N TRP A 199 2.99 20.16 13.47
CA TRP A 199 1.54 20.22 13.53
C TRP A 199 0.92 20.67 12.19
N LEU A 200 1.40 21.79 11.62
CA LEU A 200 0.85 22.28 10.36
C LEU A 200 1.03 21.26 9.23
N GLY A 201 2.19 20.61 9.16
CA GLY A 201 2.45 19.56 8.18
C GLY A 201 1.46 18.41 8.29
N VAL A 202 1.22 17.93 9.50
CA VAL A 202 0.23 16.85 9.74
C VAL A 202 -1.18 17.29 9.37
N VAL A 203 -1.58 18.52 9.72
CA VAL A 203 -2.90 19.06 9.34
C VAL A 203 -3.05 19.06 7.81
N LEU A 204 -2.06 19.59 7.08
CA LEU A 204 -2.10 19.67 5.62
C LEU A 204 -2.11 18.28 4.95
N VAL A 205 -1.30 17.33 5.42
CA VAL A 205 -1.31 15.95 4.90
C VAL A 205 -2.66 15.29 5.20
N SER A 206 -3.22 15.51 6.40
CA SER A 206 -4.45 14.85 6.83
C SER A 206 -5.69 15.22 6.01
N VAL A 207 -5.72 16.43 5.44
CA VAL A 207 -6.83 16.90 4.60
C VAL A 207 -6.62 16.64 3.11
N THR A 208 -5.44 16.15 2.69
CA THR A 208 -5.13 15.93 1.28
C THR A 208 -5.81 14.64 0.79
N PRO A 209 -6.82 14.71 -0.11
CA PRO A 209 -7.61 13.54 -0.51
C PRO A 209 -6.76 12.43 -1.13
N ALA A 210 -5.78 12.79 -1.96
CA ALA A 210 -4.82 11.86 -2.56
C ALA A 210 -4.16 10.91 -1.54
N VAL A 211 -3.85 11.43 -0.34
CA VAL A 211 -3.23 10.67 0.74
C VAL A 211 -4.30 10.05 1.63
N MET A 212 -5.27 10.84 2.08
CA MET A 212 -6.19 10.40 3.11
C MET A 212 -7.24 9.38 2.62
N ASN A 213 -7.65 9.44 1.35
CA ASN A 213 -8.53 8.41 0.76
C ASN A 213 -7.82 7.06 0.56
N MET A 214 -6.48 7.05 0.49
CA MET A 214 -5.70 5.79 0.49
C MET A 214 -5.74 5.09 1.85
N SER A 215 -6.07 5.77 2.95
CA SER A 215 -6.11 5.18 4.29
C SER A 215 -7.23 4.14 4.49
N ILE A 216 -8.29 4.21 3.69
CA ILE A 216 -9.47 3.33 3.79
C ILE A 216 -9.63 2.37 2.61
N SER A 217 -8.59 2.23 1.78
CA SER A 217 -8.54 1.28 0.67
C SER A 217 -7.42 0.28 0.95
N ALA A 218 -7.66 -1.02 0.80
CA ALA A 218 -6.71 -2.09 1.09
C ALA A 218 -5.64 -2.21 -0.02
N LYS A 219 -4.88 -1.13 -0.22
CA LYS A 219 -3.80 -1.03 -1.19
C LYS A 219 -2.46 -0.86 -0.50
N THR A 220 -1.39 -1.11 -1.24
CA THR A 220 -0.01 -1.07 -0.74
C THR A 220 0.53 0.36 -0.53
N ASP A 221 -0.18 1.37 -1.02
CA ASP A 221 0.24 2.78 -1.08
C ASP A 221 0.65 3.35 0.28
N MET A 222 -0.19 3.19 1.31
CA MET A 222 0.05 3.79 2.63
C MET A 222 1.27 3.21 3.34
N ILE A 223 1.42 1.88 3.35
CA ILE A 223 2.58 1.25 3.98
C ILE A 223 3.86 1.56 3.21
N THR A 224 3.80 1.63 1.88
CA THR A 224 4.96 2.02 1.06
C THR A 224 5.39 3.45 1.34
N LEU A 225 4.45 4.40 1.38
CA LEU A 225 4.72 5.80 1.73
C LEU A 225 5.33 5.90 3.14
N LEU A 226 4.80 5.15 4.11
CA LEU A 226 5.36 5.08 5.45
C LEU A 226 6.83 4.62 5.44
N MET A 227 7.15 3.53 4.75
CA MET A 227 8.54 3.02 4.67
C MET A 227 9.49 4.04 4.01
N GLN A 228 9.03 4.70 2.94
CA GLN A 228 9.75 5.76 2.26
C GLN A 228 10.03 6.95 3.18
N LEU A 229 9.03 7.42 3.93
CA LEU A 229 9.20 8.52 4.88
C LEU A 229 10.06 8.14 6.09
N VAL A 230 9.98 6.89 6.59
CA VAL A 230 10.89 6.41 7.64
C VAL A 230 12.34 6.42 7.15
N SER A 231 12.57 6.14 5.86
CA SER A 231 13.91 6.30 5.26
C SER A 231 14.39 7.74 5.32
N VAL A 232 13.55 8.68 4.88
CA VAL A 232 13.83 10.12 4.91
C VAL A 232 14.07 10.63 6.33
N LEU A 233 13.23 10.24 7.30
CA LEU A 233 13.37 10.58 8.72
C LEU A 233 14.74 10.18 9.25
N ASN A 234 15.16 8.95 8.98
CA ASN A 234 16.45 8.46 9.46
C ASN A 234 17.63 9.19 8.80
N ILE A 235 17.55 9.61 7.53
CA ILE A 235 18.59 10.48 6.96
C ILE A 235 18.59 11.86 7.62
N CYS A 236 17.44 12.46 7.90
CA CYS A 236 17.38 13.72 8.65
C CYS A 236 18.02 13.58 10.05
N LEU A 237 17.77 12.48 10.75
CA LEU A 237 18.40 12.14 12.04
C LEU A 237 19.90 11.90 11.90
N TYR A 238 20.36 11.30 10.81
CA TYR A 238 21.80 11.18 10.50
C TYR A 238 22.44 12.55 10.33
N ILE A 239 21.81 13.45 9.57
CA ILE A 239 22.36 14.80 9.33
C ILE A 239 22.51 15.57 10.65
N LYS A 240 21.54 15.43 11.57
CA LYS A 240 21.60 16.06 12.88
C LYS A 240 22.63 15.46 13.83
N ASN A 241 22.64 14.13 13.91
CA ASN A 241 23.35 13.43 14.99
C ASN A 241 24.67 12.81 14.56
N ARG A 242 24.92 12.72 13.26
CA ARG A 242 26.10 12.11 12.64
C ARG A 242 26.34 10.66 13.08
N ARG A 243 25.25 9.93 13.41
CA ARG A 243 25.30 8.52 13.81
C ARG A 243 24.98 7.60 12.64
N ASN A 244 25.95 6.77 12.24
CA ASN A 244 25.82 5.84 11.12
C ASN A 244 24.67 4.83 11.24
N LEU A 245 24.19 4.54 12.46
CA LEU A 245 23.05 3.64 12.66
C LEU A 245 21.80 4.11 11.90
N TYR A 246 21.61 5.42 11.77
CA TYR A 246 20.45 5.98 11.08
C TYR A 246 20.54 5.75 9.58
N ILE A 247 21.73 5.72 8.98
CA ILE A 247 21.89 5.31 7.57
C ILE A 247 21.41 3.87 7.38
N ILE A 248 21.71 2.98 8.33
CA ILE A 248 21.30 1.57 8.26
C ILE A 248 19.79 1.43 8.40
N PHE A 249 19.15 2.16 9.32
CA PHE A 249 17.68 2.19 9.40
C PHE A 249 17.05 2.81 8.15
N ALA A 250 17.66 3.86 7.60
CA ALA A 250 17.19 4.49 6.36
C ALA A 250 17.22 3.50 5.19
N LEU A 251 18.33 2.77 5.02
CA LEU A 251 18.47 1.74 4.01
C LEU A 251 17.52 0.56 4.25
N THR A 252 17.36 0.15 5.51
CA THR A 252 16.43 -0.93 5.89
C THR A 252 14.99 -0.60 5.52
N ALA A 253 14.52 0.60 5.88
CA ALA A 253 13.18 1.07 5.54
C ALA A 253 13.00 1.22 4.02
N LEU A 254 14.03 1.72 3.32
CA LEU A 254 13.97 1.87 1.87
C LEU A 254 13.85 0.51 1.16
N LEU A 255 14.65 -0.48 1.56
CA LEU A 255 14.55 -1.83 1.03
C LEU A 255 13.21 -2.48 1.38
N ALA A 256 12.67 -2.22 2.58
CA ALA A 256 11.34 -2.69 2.96
C ALA A 256 10.23 -2.17 2.02
N SER A 257 10.33 -0.93 1.55
CA SER A 257 9.33 -0.36 0.62
C SER A 257 9.16 -1.17 -0.68
N ILE A 258 10.24 -1.80 -1.17
CA ILE A 258 10.27 -2.60 -2.40
C ILE A 258 9.55 -3.95 -2.23
N ILE A 259 9.33 -4.40 -0.99
CA ILE A 259 8.61 -5.63 -0.67
C ILE A 259 7.10 -5.40 -0.75
N TYR A 260 6.63 -4.22 -0.33
CA TYR A 260 5.21 -3.92 -0.24
C TYR A 260 4.60 -3.56 -1.59
N LYS A 261 5.27 -2.72 -2.39
CA LYS A 261 4.76 -2.27 -3.69
C LYS A 261 5.85 -2.37 -4.76
N PRO A 262 5.83 -3.40 -5.62
CA PRO A 262 6.83 -3.55 -6.68
C PRO A 262 6.85 -2.36 -7.66
N THR A 263 5.69 -1.74 -7.92
CA THR A 263 5.57 -0.56 -8.79
C THR A 263 6.10 0.72 -8.16
N SER A 264 6.34 0.77 -6.85
CA SER A 264 6.98 1.93 -6.20
C SER A 264 8.51 1.93 -6.33
N LEU A 265 9.08 0.92 -7.00
CA LEU A 265 10.53 0.80 -7.20
C LEU A 265 11.14 2.09 -7.74
N LEU A 266 10.47 2.76 -8.70
CA LEU A 266 10.95 4.01 -9.27
C LEU A 266 11.05 5.15 -8.24
N PHE A 267 10.02 5.34 -7.41
CA PHE A 267 9.99 6.37 -6.35
C PHE A 267 10.97 6.06 -5.22
N SER A 268 11.03 4.81 -4.78
CA SER A 268 12.00 4.36 -3.78
C SER A 268 13.44 4.48 -4.30
N PHE A 269 13.68 4.23 -5.60
CA PHE A 269 14.97 4.49 -6.22
C PHE A 269 15.30 5.98 -6.24
N GLY A 270 14.32 6.86 -6.48
CA GLY A 270 14.48 8.32 -6.36
C GLY A 270 14.98 8.75 -4.98
N ILE A 271 14.37 8.24 -3.89
CA ILE A 271 14.84 8.49 -2.51
C ILE A 271 16.25 7.92 -2.31
N GLY A 272 16.50 6.69 -2.77
CA GLY A 272 17.83 6.06 -2.67
C GLY A 272 18.92 6.87 -3.36
N ALA A 273 18.65 7.35 -4.58
CA ALA A 273 19.55 8.22 -5.32
C ALA A 273 19.79 9.54 -4.59
N ALA A 274 18.74 10.18 -4.06
CA ALA A 274 18.87 11.40 -3.26
C ALA A 274 19.76 11.19 -2.02
N ASN A 275 19.55 10.09 -1.29
CA ASN A 275 20.34 9.72 -0.12
C ASN A 275 21.82 9.53 -0.49
N LEU A 276 22.10 8.81 -1.59
CA LEU A 276 23.47 8.56 -2.06
C LEU A 276 24.15 9.85 -2.53
N ILE A 277 23.46 10.68 -3.31
CA ILE A 277 23.96 11.98 -3.79
C ILE A 277 24.36 12.84 -2.59
N TYR A 278 23.47 12.98 -1.61
CA TYR A 278 23.75 13.78 -0.42
C TYR A 278 24.95 13.24 0.37
N LEU A 279 24.98 11.93 0.67
CA LEU A 279 26.07 11.31 1.42
C LEU A 279 27.42 11.41 0.68
N PHE A 280 27.41 11.30 -0.64
CA PHE A 280 28.61 11.45 -1.48
C PHE A 280 29.17 12.88 -1.42
N PHE A 281 28.32 13.89 -1.61
CA PHE A 281 28.74 15.29 -1.51
C PHE A 281 29.17 15.66 -0.10
N GLU A 282 28.49 15.14 0.92
CA GLU A 282 28.91 15.31 2.31
C GLU A 282 30.32 14.75 2.53
N HIS A 283 30.60 13.54 2.04
CA HIS A 283 31.90 12.90 2.18
C HIS A 283 33.01 13.70 1.49
N ILE A 284 32.76 14.22 0.29
CA ILE A 284 33.73 15.03 -0.46
C ILE A 284 34.01 16.35 0.25
N LEU A 285 32.95 17.09 0.61
CA LEU A 285 33.08 18.44 1.18
C LEU A 285 33.70 18.41 2.59
N ASN A 286 33.55 17.31 3.32
CA ASN A 286 34.06 17.17 4.69
C ASN A 286 35.33 16.33 4.81
N LYS A 287 35.94 15.91 3.69
CA LYS A 287 37.13 15.05 3.68
C LYS A 287 38.32 15.61 4.48
N ASN A 288 38.43 16.94 4.57
CA ASN A 288 39.54 17.64 5.22
C ASN A 288 39.21 18.21 6.61
N ASN A 289 37.98 18.01 7.12
CA ASN A 289 37.56 18.55 8.43
C ASN A 289 37.98 17.62 9.58
N SER A 290 39.14 17.90 10.19
CA SER A 290 39.75 17.08 11.26
C SER A 290 38.90 16.97 12.54
N GLU A 291 38.07 17.96 12.85
CA GLU A 291 37.13 17.93 14.00
C GLU A 291 36.02 16.89 13.83
N ARG A 292 35.54 16.66 12.60
CA ARG A 292 34.48 15.67 12.29
C ARG A 292 35.00 14.23 12.23
N VAL A 293 36.32 14.03 12.19
CA VAL A 293 36.95 12.69 12.15
C VAL A 293 37.05 12.06 13.55
N LYS A 294 37.04 12.86 14.63
CA LYS A 294 37.19 12.38 16.01
C LYS A 294 35.94 11.72 16.58
N ASP A 295 34.75 12.00 16.04
CA ASP A 295 33.48 11.38 16.44
C ASP A 295 33.15 10.10 15.64
N LYS A 296 34.15 9.51 14.97
CA LYS A 296 34.12 8.11 14.51
C LYS A 296 34.11 7.15 15.71
N LYS A 297 33.10 7.22 16.59
CA LYS A 297 32.74 6.07 17.42
C LYS A 297 32.46 4.92 16.45
N GLY A 298 33.34 3.93 16.48
CA GLY A 298 33.50 2.92 15.46
C GLY A 298 32.16 2.39 14.93
N PHE A 299 32.08 2.27 13.61
CA PHE A 299 31.01 1.56 12.93
C PHE A 299 30.93 0.16 13.54
N ASP A 300 29.91 -0.07 14.36
CA ASP A 300 29.73 -1.36 15.00
C ASP A 300 29.12 -2.31 13.96
N VAL A 301 29.91 -3.32 13.58
CA VAL A 301 29.52 -4.34 12.59
C VAL A 301 28.20 -5.00 12.97
N SER A 302 27.83 -5.01 14.26
CA SER A 302 26.56 -5.58 14.72
C SER A 302 25.31 -4.89 14.13
N PHE A 303 25.41 -3.66 13.62
CA PHE A 303 24.28 -3.00 12.97
C PHE A 303 24.03 -3.49 11.55
N ILE A 304 25.03 -4.03 10.85
CA ILE A 304 24.84 -4.62 9.51
C ILE A 304 23.83 -5.76 9.57
N TYR A 305 23.73 -6.48 10.69
CA TYR A 305 22.74 -7.54 10.87
C TYR A 305 21.28 -7.06 10.75
N LEU A 306 21.00 -5.76 10.90
CA LEU A 306 19.67 -5.21 10.59
C LEU A 306 19.31 -5.34 9.12
N LEU A 307 20.29 -5.25 8.22
CA LEU A 307 20.07 -5.39 6.77
C LEU A 307 19.70 -6.82 6.39
N ALA A 308 19.96 -7.83 7.24
CA ALA A 308 19.53 -9.19 6.99
C ALA A 308 17.99 -9.30 6.90
N PHE A 309 17.25 -8.51 7.67
CA PHE A 309 15.77 -8.53 7.67
C PHE A 309 15.18 -8.14 6.31
N PRO A 310 15.43 -6.93 5.76
CA PRO A 310 14.87 -6.57 4.47
C PRO A 310 15.41 -7.46 3.33
N LEU A 311 16.68 -7.88 3.39
CA LEU A 311 17.26 -8.77 2.37
C LEU A 311 16.61 -10.15 2.35
N LEU A 312 16.45 -10.80 3.50
CA LEU A 312 15.77 -12.09 3.60
C LEU A 312 14.30 -11.98 3.18
N ALA A 313 13.62 -10.91 3.61
CA ALA A 313 12.23 -10.68 3.25
C ALA A 313 12.07 -10.45 1.73
N ILE A 314 12.95 -9.68 1.08
CA ILE A 314 13.00 -9.54 -0.38
C ILE A 314 13.16 -10.92 -1.02
N VAL A 315 14.18 -11.69 -0.60
CA VAL A 315 14.45 -13.01 -1.17
C VAL A 315 13.23 -13.92 -1.08
N PHE A 316 12.61 -14.05 0.09
CA PHE A 316 11.47 -14.94 0.27
C PHE A 316 10.20 -14.49 -0.48
N VAL A 317 9.86 -13.20 -0.40
CA VAL A 317 8.66 -12.69 -1.07
C VAL A 317 8.81 -12.73 -2.59
N TYR A 318 10.00 -12.46 -3.12
CA TYR A 318 10.26 -12.54 -4.56
C TYR A 318 10.43 -13.99 -5.03
N ALA A 319 10.96 -14.88 -4.18
CA ALA A 319 10.97 -16.32 -4.45
C ALA A 319 9.56 -16.85 -4.68
N ARG A 320 8.55 -16.36 -3.94
CA ARG A 320 7.13 -16.69 -4.21
C ARG A 320 6.74 -16.37 -5.65
N THR A 321 7.00 -15.13 -6.08
CA THR A 321 6.71 -14.66 -7.44
C THR A 321 7.38 -15.57 -8.47
N TYR A 322 8.66 -15.87 -8.28
CA TYR A 322 9.43 -16.74 -9.16
C TYR A 322 8.93 -18.19 -9.18
N MET A 323 8.58 -18.75 -8.02
CA MET A 323 8.05 -20.11 -7.94
C MET A 323 6.72 -20.24 -8.68
N LEU A 324 5.83 -19.25 -8.53
CA LEU A 324 4.51 -19.25 -9.16
C LEU A 324 4.56 -18.94 -10.66
N THR A 325 5.44 -18.03 -11.08
CA THR A 325 5.41 -17.47 -12.45
C THR A 325 6.65 -17.73 -13.29
N GLY A 326 7.80 -18.01 -12.70
CA GLY A 326 9.10 -18.05 -13.39
C GLY A 326 9.81 -16.69 -13.50
N HIS A 327 9.14 -15.58 -13.17
CA HIS A 327 9.76 -14.24 -13.13
C HIS A 327 9.98 -13.76 -11.70
N ILE A 328 11.03 -12.98 -11.47
CA ILE A 328 11.38 -12.45 -10.14
C ILE A 328 10.40 -11.34 -9.73
N ILE A 329 10.01 -10.51 -10.69
CA ILE A 329 9.01 -9.43 -10.56
C ILE A 329 8.19 -9.40 -11.84
N THR A 330 6.86 -9.32 -11.72
CA THR A 330 5.91 -9.40 -12.84
C THR A 330 5.44 -8.00 -13.27
N SER A 331 4.33 -7.93 -14.03
CA SER A 331 3.72 -6.69 -14.50
C SER A 331 4.63 -5.90 -15.45
N VAL A 332 4.88 -4.62 -15.17
CA VAL A 332 5.65 -3.68 -15.99
C VAL A 332 7.08 -4.17 -16.28
N TYR A 333 7.64 -4.96 -15.37
CA TYR A 333 9.01 -5.44 -15.45
C TYR A 333 9.17 -6.80 -16.15
N SER A 334 8.08 -7.49 -16.48
CA SER A 334 8.12 -8.80 -17.16
C SER A 334 8.90 -8.75 -18.49
N SER A 335 8.82 -7.61 -19.20
CA SER A 335 9.54 -7.38 -20.45
C SER A 335 11.06 -7.48 -20.33
N VAL A 336 11.62 -7.08 -19.17
CA VAL A 336 13.06 -7.16 -18.90
C VAL A 336 13.51 -8.61 -18.81
N TRP A 337 12.76 -9.44 -18.07
CA TRP A 337 13.06 -10.85 -17.90
C TRP A 337 12.98 -11.63 -19.21
N TYR A 338 11.99 -11.34 -20.05
CA TYR A 338 11.92 -11.95 -21.38
C TYR A 338 13.14 -11.60 -22.25
N LYS A 339 13.65 -10.35 -22.18
CA LYS A 339 14.88 -9.96 -22.90
C LYS A 339 16.13 -10.66 -22.38
N LEU A 340 16.14 -11.04 -21.10
CA LEU A 340 17.20 -11.83 -20.47
C LEU A 340 17.06 -13.34 -20.71
N GLY A 341 16.09 -13.77 -21.53
CA GLY A 341 15.86 -15.19 -21.83
C GLY A 341 15.11 -15.97 -20.74
N MET A 342 14.57 -15.29 -19.73
CA MET A 342 13.74 -15.92 -18.70
C MET A 342 12.29 -15.95 -19.14
N GLU A 343 11.75 -17.15 -19.34
CA GLU A 343 10.33 -17.34 -19.67
C GLU A 343 9.47 -17.54 -18.43
N THR A 344 8.20 -17.14 -18.53
CA THR A 344 7.22 -17.46 -17.50
C THR A 344 6.68 -18.89 -17.67
N LYS A 345 6.25 -19.49 -16.56
CA LYS A 345 5.62 -20.81 -16.49
C LYS A 345 4.17 -20.74 -17.01
N TYR A 346 3.62 -21.89 -17.39
CA TYR A 346 2.18 -22.01 -17.63
C TYR A 346 1.39 -21.63 -16.37
N PRO A 347 0.28 -20.87 -16.46
CA PRO A 347 -0.42 -20.41 -17.67
C PRO A 347 -0.02 -19.01 -18.17
N TYR A 348 1.03 -18.40 -17.63
CA TYR A 348 1.49 -17.06 -18.00
C TYR A 348 2.17 -17.01 -19.39
N THR A 349 2.75 -18.13 -19.84
CA THR A 349 3.17 -18.33 -21.24
C THR A 349 2.41 -19.51 -21.85
N ILE A 350 1.89 -19.33 -23.07
CA ILE A 350 1.29 -20.39 -23.89
C ILE A 350 1.86 -20.27 -25.31
N GLY A 351 2.83 -21.12 -25.65
CA GLY A 351 3.54 -21.03 -26.93
C GLY A 351 4.19 -19.64 -27.08
N ILE A 352 3.86 -18.93 -28.16
CA ILE A 352 4.35 -17.56 -28.42
C ILE A 352 3.59 -16.48 -27.63
N TYR A 353 2.46 -16.82 -26.98
CA TYR A 353 1.63 -15.86 -26.27
C TYR A 353 2.10 -15.69 -24.83
N LYS A 354 2.36 -14.44 -24.45
CA LYS A 354 2.81 -14.03 -23.12
C LYS A 354 1.70 -13.29 -22.40
N SER A 355 1.65 -13.41 -21.07
CA SER A 355 0.78 -12.62 -20.21
C SER A 355 0.91 -11.14 -20.58
N GLY A 356 -0.24 -10.48 -20.73
CA GLY A 356 -0.28 -9.05 -20.95
C GLY A 356 0.12 -8.35 -19.66
N GLY A 357 1.42 -8.06 -19.50
CA GLY A 357 1.89 -7.17 -18.44
C GLY A 357 1.13 -5.84 -18.48
N MET A 358 1.16 -5.05 -17.40
CA MET A 358 0.53 -3.72 -17.41
C MET A 358 1.08 -2.90 -18.57
N ASN A 359 0.22 -2.57 -19.54
CA ASN A 359 0.59 -1.81 -20.73
C ASN A 359 1.15 -0.45 -20.28
N MET A 360 2.39 -0.14 -20.65
CA MET A 360 2.94 1.23 -20.65
C MET A 360 2.49 1.96 -21.91
N SER A 361 2.52 3.30 -21.92
CA SER A 361 2.13 4.05 -23.12
C SER A 361 3.06 3.71 -24.28
N SER A 362 2.47 3.26 -25.38
CA SER A 362 3.19 2.92 -26.60
C SER A 362 3.13 4.11 -27.55
N GLY A 363 3.91 5.15 -27.24
CA GLY A 363 4.33 6.13 -28.23
C GLY A 363 3.29 7.17 -28.70
N GLU A 364 2.17 7.36 -28.02
CA GLU A 364 1.33 8.55 -28.25
C GLU A 364 2.02 9.81 -27.72
N SER A 365 1.85 10.95 -28.41
CA SER A 365 2.35 12.25 -27.94
C SER A 365 1.62 12.66 -26.66
N VAL A 366 2.23 12.39 -25.51
CA VAL A 366 1.69 12.73 -24.19
C VAL A 366 1.71 14.24 -24.00
N ASP A 367 0.53 14.87 -23.93
CA ASP A 367 0.40 16.29 -23.58
C ASP A 367 0.63 16.50 -22.07
N MET A 368 1.88 16.77 -21.71
CA MET A 368 2.29 16.99 -20.32
C MET A 368 1.61 18.18 -19.64
N ILE A 369 1.32 19.24 -20.40
CA ILE A 369 0.66 20.43 -19.83
C ILE A 369 -0.76 20.04 -19.45
N TYR A 370 -1.46 19.32 -20.33
CA TYR A 370 -2.77 18.78 -20.03
C TYR A 370 -2.72 17.82 -18.84
N ARG A 371 -1.75 16.90 -18.78
CA ARG A 371 -1.59 15.96 -17.65
C ARG A 371 -1.38 16.68 -16.31
N LEU A 372 -0.51 17.69 -16.27
CA LEU A 372 -0.28 18.51 -15.08
C LEU A 372 -1.51 19.33 -14.69
N PHE A 373 -2.23 19.88 -15.68
CA PHE A 373 -3.48 20.60 -15.46
C PHE A 373 -4.56 19.68 -14.88
N GLN A 374 -4.70 18.46 -15.39
CA GLN A 374 -5.62 17.46 -14.85
C GLN A 374 -5.25 17.06 -13.42
N LEU A 375 -3.95 16.87 -13.13
CA LEU A 375 -3.48 16.48 -11.79
C LEU A 375 -3.68 17.56 -10.73
N PHE A 376 -3.35 18.82 -11.04
CA PHE A 376 -3.27 19.89 -10.04
C PHE A 376 -4.44 20.88 -10.05
N ILE A 377 -5.14 21.05 -11.17
CA ILE A 377 -6.08 22.15 -11.36
C ILE A 377 -7.50 21.64 -11.59
N ALA A 378 -7.75 20.89 -12.67
CA ALA A 378 -9.09 20.47 -13.05
C ALA A 378 -9.10 19.03 -13.62
N PRO A 379 -9.37 18.02 -12.77
CA PRO A 379 -9.54 16.64 -13.21
C PRO A 379 -10.91 16.44 -13.86
N THR A 380 -11.02 16.77 -15.15
CA THR A 380 -12.30 16.79 -15.89
C THR A 380 -12.59 15.51 -16.67
N LYS A 381 -11.56 14.77 -17.12
CA LYS A 381 -11.74 13.57 -17.96
C LYS A 381 -11.28 12.27 -17.32
N GLU A 382 -10.58 12.32 -16.20
CA GLU A 382 -10.00 11.16 -15.52
C GLU A 382 -10.58 11.03 -14.11
N VAL A 383 -11.60 10.18 -13.97
CA VAL A 383 -12.35 10.00 -12.71
C VAL A 383 -11.43 9.57 -11.56
N HIS A 384 -10.37 8.80 -11.83
CA HIS A 384 -9.39 8.37 -10.82
C HIS A 384 -8.62 9.54 -10.22
N ILE A 385 -8.33 10.60 -11.00
CA ILE A 385 -7.67 11.80 -10.48
C ILE A 385 -8.60 12.56 -9.53
N TYR A 386 -9.91 12.56 -9.77
CA TYR A 386 -10.87 13.18 -8.85
C TYR A 386 -10.86 12.50 -7.47
N ILE A 387 -10.78 11.17 -7.46
CA ILE A 387 -10.77 10.36 -6.23
C ILE A 387 -9.46 10.51 -5.44
N ALA A 388 -8.33 10.62 -6.15
CA ALA A 388 -7.01 10.81 -5.55
C ALA A 388 -6.45 12.23 -5.78
N SER A 389 -7.31 13.25 -5.76
CA SER A 389 -6.89 14.61 -6.11
C SER A 389 -5.98 15.20 -5.01
N PRO A 390 -4.81 15.78 -5.37
CA PRO A 390 -4.06 16.63 -4.45
C PRO A 390 -4.78 17.95 -4.16
N THR A 391 -5.81 18.28 -4.95
CA THR A 391 -6.50 19.57 -5.00
C THR A 391 -5.57 20.76 -5.29
N VAL A 392 -6.15 21.94 -5.40
CA VAL A 392 -5.41 23.20 -5.56
C VAL A 392 -4.45 23.47 -4.39
N LEU A 393 -4.65 22.81 -3.23
CA LEU A 393 -3.79 22.92 -2.06
C LEU A 393 -2.31 22.66 -2.40
N ILE A 394 -2.01 21.56 -3.09
CA ILE A 394 -0.61 21.20 -3.40
C ILE A 394 -0.03 22.16 -4.45
N ALA A 395 -0.82 22.61 -5.41
CA ALA A 395 -0.38 23.60 -6.39
C ALA A 395 0.04 24.92 -5.72
N VAL A 396 -0.79 25.42 -4.80
CA VAL A 396 -0.48 26.62 -4.00
C VAL A 396 0.76 26.41 -3.15
N LEU A 397 0.86 25.26 -2.47
CA LEU A 397 2.04 24.94 -1.65
C LEU A 397 3.32 24.79 -2.47
N ALA A 398 3.25 24.29 -3.72
CA ALA A 398 4.39 24.21 -4.61
C ALA A 398 4.90 25.61 -4.97
N VAL A 399 4.01 26.54 -5.33
CA VAL A 399 4.38 27.94 -5.62
C VAL A 399 4.96 28.62 -4.38
N VAL A 400 4.32 28.46 -3.21
CA VAL A 400 4.81 29.01 -1.94
C VAL A 400 6.18 28.41 -1.59
N SER A 401 6.36 27.10 -1.79
CA SER A 401 7.65 26.42 -1.56
C SER A 401 8.76 27.04 -2.41
N ILE A 402 8.53 27.31 -3.69
CA ILE A 402 9.53 27.92 -4.57
C ILE A 402 9.94 29.31 -4.05
N ILE A 403 8.96 30.14 -3.68
CA ILE A 403 9.22 31.50 -3.14
C ILE A 403 10.04 31.41 -1.84
N LEU A 404 9.64 30.53 -0.92
CA LEU A 404 10.34 30.34 0.34
C LEU A 404 11.74 29.71 0.16
N PHE A 405 11.90 28.85 -0.84
CA PHE A 405 13.18 28.22 -1.18
C PHE A 405 14.19 29.28 -1.63
N VAL A 406 13.78 30.16 -2.55
CA VAL A 406 14.62 31.29 -3.01
C VAL A 406 15.00 32.18 -1.83
N ARG A 407 14.05 32.53 -0.95
CA ARG A 407 14.35 33.32 0.26
C ARG A 407 15.33 32.62 1.19
N PHE A 408 15.21 31.30 1.37
CA PHE A 408 16.10 30.53 2.24
C PHE A 408 17.54 30.53 1.73
N LEU A 409 17.75 30.47 0.41
CA LEU A 409 19.09 30.53 -0.20
C LEU A 409 19.86 31.81 0.17
N PHE A 410 19.17 32.95 0.26
CA PHE A 410 19.77 34.23 0.61
C PHE A 410 19.93 34.46 2.12
N LYS A 411 19.30 33.61 2.96
CA LYS A 411 19.35 33.77 4.42
C LYS A 411 20.55 33.04 5.01
N LYS A 412 21.29 33.70 5.91
CA LYS A 412 22.32 33.04 6.72
C LYS A 412 21.62 32.23 7.82
N ASN A 413 21.54 30.91 7.63
CA ASN A 413 20.81 30.01 8.52
C ASN A 413 21.69 28.82 8.93
N ASN A 414 21.42 28.23 10.10
CA ASN A 414 22.23 27.13 10.64
C ASN A 414 21.83 25.75 10.06
N ASN A 415 20.63 25.63 9.46
CA ASN A 415 20.10 24.36 8.94
C ASN A 415 20.45 24.09 7.46
N LYS A 416 21.61 24.56 6.98
CA LYS A 416 22.00 24.44 5.56
C LYS A 416 22.14 23.00 5.08
N GLU A 417 22.65 22.12 5.93
CA GLU A 417 22.86 20.70 5.58
C GLU A 417 21.51 19.98 5.38
N ILE A 418 20.56 20.20 6.28
CA ILE A 418 19.19 19.65 6.16
C ILE A 418 18.48 20.23 4.94
N PHE A 419 18.61 21.54 4.71
CA PHE A 419 18.04 22.17 3.52
C PHE A 419 18.60 21.58 2.22
N ALA A 420 19.92 21.35 2.15
CA ALA A 420 20.56 20.74 0.99
C ALA A 420 20.00 19.33 0.72
N TYR A 421 19.81 18.52 1.77
CA TYR A 421 19.18 17.20 1.63
C TYR A 421 17.74 17.29 1.13
N ILE A 422 16.89 18.14 1.74
CA ILE A 422 15.49 18.33 1.32
C ILE A 422 15.44 18.79 -0.14
N ALA A 423 16.33 19.68 -0.57
CA ALA A 423 16.41 20.15 -1.95
C ALA A 423 16.73 19.03 -2.93
N VAL A 424 17.75 18.21 -2.64
CA VAL A 424 18.13 17.05 -3.47
C VAL A 424 17.00 16.03 -3.51
N LEU A 425 16.38 15.74 -2.37
CA LEU A 425 15.25 14.81 -2.25
C LEU A 425 14.06 15.25 -3.09
N LEU A 426 13.63 16.51 -2.94
CA LEU A 426 12.50 17.05 -3.70
C LEU A 426 12.80 17.08 -5.21
N ALA A 427 14.02 17.43 -5.61
CA ALA A 427 14.42 17.42 -7.01
C ALA A 427 14.40 16.01 -7.62
N ALA A 428 14.95 15.01 -6.91
CA ALA A 428 14.96 13.63 -7.35
C ALA A 428 13.53 13.06 -7.48
N ASP A 429 12.68 13.29 -6.47
CA ASP A 429 11.30 12.82 -6.48
C ASP A 429 10.42 13.54 -7.52
N ALA A 430 10.63 14.85 -7.72
CA ALA A 430 9.96 15.59 -8.78
C ALA A 430 10.35 15.08 -10.17
N LEU A 431 11.63 14.77 -10.41
CA LEU A 431 12.11 14.21 -11.67
C LEU A 431 11.48 12.84 -11.93
N VAL A 432 11.47 11.96 -10.92
CA VAL A 432 10.82 10.64 -11.01
C VAL A 432 9.32 10.77 -11.25
N SER A 433 8.66 11.71 -10.58
CA SER A 433 7.23 12.00 -10.78
C SER A 433 6.95 12.48 -12.20
N LEU A 434 7.80 13.33 -12.77
CA LEU A 434 7.70 13.75 -14.17
C LEU A 434 7.85 12.56 -15.11
N ILE A 435 8.88 11.72 -14.92
CA ILE A 435 9.08 10.49 -15.71
C ILE A 435 7.84 9.58 -15.62
N SER A 436 7.27 9.43 -14.43
CA SER A 436 6.04 8.64 -14.23
C SER A 436 4.86 9.22 -15.01
N LEU A 437 4.68 10.54 -14.99
CA LEU A 437 3.67 11.24 -15.79
C LEU A 437 3.87 11.06 -17.30
N PHE A 438 5.09 10.82 -17.79
CA PHE A 438 5.33 10.51 -19.20
C PHE A 438 4.99 9.04 -19.54
N ILE A 439 5.36 8.11 -18.67
CA ILE A 439 5.29 6.66 -18.94
C ILE A 439 3.89 6.08 -18.72
N LEU A 440 3.15 6.59 -17.74
CA LEU A 440 1.86 6.02 -17.36
C LEU A 440 0.82 6.21 -18.46
N ASN A 441 0.04 5.15 -18.73
CA ASN A 441 -1.10 5.25 -19.64
C ASN A 441 -2.24 6.08 -19.03
N GLN A 442 -2.49 5.86 -17.75
CA GLN A 442 -3.53 6.54 -16.99
C GLN A 442 -2.90 7.27 -15.80
N ILE A 443 -3.33 8.51 -15.56
CA ILE A 443 -2.86 9.31 -14.44
C ILE A 443 -3.73 9.00 -13.23
N ASP A 444 -3.10 8.64 -12.13
CA ASP A 444 -3.75 8.43 -10.84
C ASP A 444 -2.95 9.16 -9.77
N GLY A 445 -3.65 9.88 -8.89
CA GLY A 445 -3.01 10.71 -7.87
C GLY A 445 -2.30 9.91 -6.78
N ASN A 446 -2.67 8.63 -6.59
CA ASN A 446 -2.01 7.75 -5.62
C ASN A 446 -0.51 7.53 -5.92
N TYR A 447 -0.09 7.58 -7.19
CA TYR A 447 1.31 7.43 -7.57
C TYR A 447 2.18 8.57 -7.05
N PHE A 448 1.59 9.74 -6.79
CA PHE A 448 2.29 10.98 -6.45
C PHE A 448 2.17 11.37 -4.98
N ILE A 449 1.64 10.49 -4.12
CA ILE A 449 1.46 10.78 -2.68
C ILE A 449 2.76 11.14 -1.97
N LEU A 450 3.90 10.57 -2.40
CA LEU A 450 5.23 10.92 -1.89
C LEU A 450 5.57 12.38 -2.22
N LEU A 451 5.44 12.77 -3.50
CA LEU A 451 5.65 14.15 -3.95
C LEU A 451 4.79 15.14 -3.17
N PHE A 452 3.49 14.85 -3.03
CA PHE A 452 2.56 15.71 -2.31
C PHE A 452 2.98 15.89 -0.85
N THR A 453 3.39 14.81 -0.20
CA THR A 453 3.84 14.82 1.19
C THR A 453 5.17 15.57 1.35
N LEU A 454 6.10 15.41 0.41
CA LEU A 454 7.37 16.11 0.40
C LEU A 454 7.21 17.62 0.13
N ILE A 455 6.29 18.04 -0.74
CA ILE A 455 5.96 19.46 -0.93
C ILE A 455 5.44 20.08 0.37
N ILE A 456 4.51 19.41 1.06
CA ILE A 456 3.98 19.89 2.35
C ILE A 456 5.10 19.98 3.39
N THR A 457 5.90 18.93 3.51
CA THR A 457 7.03 18.85 4.46
C THR A 457 8.06 19.94 4.20
N THR A 458 8.39 20.18 2.92
CA THR A 458 9.32 21.23 2.49
C THR A 458 8.76 22.62 2.79
N THR A 459 7.47 22.87 2.53
CA THR A 459 6.84 24.15 2.88
C THR A 459 6.94 24.43 4.38
N CYS A 460 6.63 23.42 5.20
CA CYS A 460 6.66 23.53 6.66
C CYS A 460 8.10 23.69 7.20
N PHE A 461 9.08 23.09 6.53
CA PHE A 461 10.49 23.32 6.82
C PHE A 461 10.87 24.79 6.59
N LEU A 462 10.52 25.33 5.41
CA LEU A 462 10.96 26.64 4.93
C LEU A 462 10.23 27.83 5.58
N VAL A 463 8.96 27.68 5.97
CA VAL A 463 8.18 28.78 6.56
C VAL A 463 8.81 29.27 7.88
N GLU A 464 8.78 30.55 8.16
CA GLU A 464 9.25 31.07 9.46
C GLU A 464 8.25 30.80 10.57
N ARG A 465 8.73 30.60 11.81
CA ARG A 465 7.86 30.26 12.97
C ARG A 465 6.76 31.31 13.18
N ASP A 466 7.11 32.59 13.08
CA ASP A 466 6.16 33.71 13.30
C ASP A 466 5.15 33.87 12.16
N SER A 467 5.50 33.37 10.97
CA SER A 467 4.65 33.43 9.78
C SER A 467 3.64 32.29 9.68
N LEU A 468 3.76 31.27 10.53
CA LEU A 468 2.97 30.04 10.44
C LEU A 468 1.46 30.28 10.58
N LYS A 469 1.06 31.17 11.49
CA LYS A 469 -0.36 31.56 11.66
C LYS A 469 -0.95 32.22 10.40
N TYR A 470 -0.15 33.00 9.67
CA TYR A 470 -0.59 33.66 8.45
C TYR A 470 -0.66 32.68 7.29
N LEU A 471 0.32 31.76 7.19
CA LEU A 471 0.28 30.68 6.22
C LEU A 471 -0.97 29.81 6.41
N PHE A 472 -1.25 29.35 7.64
CA PHE A 472 -2.44 28.56 7.95
C PHE A 472 -3.74 29.30 7.57
N ARG A 473 -3.86 30.59 7.94
CA ARG A 473 -5.04 31.41 7.59
C ARG A 473 -5.19 31.60 6.09
N GLY A 474 -4.09 31.86 5.37
CA GLY A 474 -4.09 32.01 3.92
C GLY A 474 -4.43 30.72 3.18
N LEU A 475 -4.06 29.57 3.74
CA LEU A 475 -4.38 28.25 3.18
C LEU A 475 -5.77 27.74 3.57
N LEU A 476 -6.48 28.39 4.50
CA LEU A 476 -7.75 27.91 5.02
C LEU A 476 -8.80 27.60 3.93
N PRO A 477 -8.98 28.42 2.86
CA PRO A 477 -9.89 28.08 1.78
C PRO A 477 -9.51 26.77 1.07
N CYS A 478 -8.21 26.56 0.82
CA CYS A 478 -7.70 25.33 0.21
C CYS A 478 -7.85 24.12 1.14
N ILE A 479 -7.58 24.30 2.44
CA ILE A 479 -7.75 23.26 3.47
C ILE A 479 -9.21 22.81 3.57
N VAL A 480 -10.14 23.77 3.63
CA VAL A 480 -11.58 23.49 3.72
C VAL A 480 -12.05 22.80 2.44
N PHE A 481 -11.63 23.26 1.27
CA PHE A 481 -11.94 22.61 0.00
C PHE A 481 -11.40 21.16 -0.03
N ALA A 482 -10.14 20.95 0.34
CA ALA A 482 -9.53 19.62 0.39
C ALA A 482 -10.24 18.68 1.37
N PHE A 483 -10.67 19.19 2.53
CA PHE A 483 -11.49 18.45 3.49
C PHE A 483 -12.85 18.03 2.89
N PHE A 484 -13.54 18.94 2.19
CA PHE A 484 -14.80 18.59 1.51
C PHE A 484 -14.60 17.54 0.42
N ILE A 485 -13.57 17.68 -0.42
CA ILE A 485 -13.25 16.67 -1.46
C ILE A 485 -12.95 15.32 -0.81
N THR A 486 -12.18 15.30 0.29
CA THR A 486 -11.90 14.09 1.07
C THR A 486 -13.19 13.43 1.55
N GLY A 487 -14.20 14.20 1.98
CA GLY A 487 -15.50 13.66 2.39
C GLY A 487 -16.41 13.20 1.26
N LEU A 488 -16.30 13.80 0.08
CA LEU A 488 -17.15 13.51 -1.08
C LEU A 488 -16.64 12.35 -1.93
N THR A 489 -15.35 12.03 -1.85
CA THR A 489 -14.68 11.05 -2.71
C THR A 489 -14.13 9.87 -1.91
N ASN A 490 -14.12 8.69 -2.53
CA ASN A 490 -13.33 7.52 -2.12
C ASN A 490 -13.27 6.54 -3.31
N TRP A 491 -12.44 5.50 -3.20
CA TRP A 491 -12.21 4.52 -4.26
C TRP A 491 -13.41 3.64 -4.59
N ALA A 492 -14.34 3.49 -3.65
CA ALA A 492 -15.59 2.77 -3.86
C ALA A 492 -16.70 3.64 -4.48
N GLY A 493 -16.47 4.95 -4.64
CA GLY A 493 -17.50 5.89 -5.11
C GLY A 493 -18.68 6.09 -4.13
N VAL A 494 -18.58 5.61 -2.89
CA VAL A 494 -19.70 5.62 -1.95
C VAL A 494 -19.75 6.89 -1.10
N ARG A 495 -20.97 7.32 -0.78
CA ARG A 495 -21.26 8.46 0.11
C ARG A 495 -21.81 7.98 1.44
N GLY A 496 -21.62 8.79 2.48
CA GLY A 496 -22.15 8.54 3.81
C GLY A 496 -21.14 7.92 4.77
N LEU A 497 -21.63 7.43 5.91
CA LEU A 497 -20.85 6.79 6.97
C LEU A 497 -21.33 5.36 7.19
N SER A 498 -20.48 4.53 7.78
CA SER A 498 -20.81 3.19 8.22
C SER A 498 -21.98 3.25 9.20
N LYS A 499 -22.97 2.36 9.00
CA LYS A 499 -24.06 2.19 9.98
C LYS A 499 -23.46 1.74 11.32
N THR A 500 -23.93 2.36 12.40
CA THR A 500 -23.63 1.92 13.77
C THR A 500 -24.15 0.51 13.99
N ILE A 501 -23.32 -0.32 14.60
CA ILE A 501 -23.68 -1.69 14.97
C ILE A 501 -24.16 -1.63 16.41
N ASN A 502 -25.48 -1.76 16.58
CA ASN A 502 -26.14 -1.66 17.88
C ASN A 502 -26.39 -3.03 18.51
N ASP A 503 -25.83 -4.10 17.95
CA ASP A 503 -25.94 -5.45 18.51
C ASP A 503 -24.74 -5.76 19.42
N GLY A 504 -25.03 -6.27 20.62
CA GLY A 504 -23.98 -6.72 21.55
C GLY A 504 -23.32 -8.03 21.12
N SER A 505 -23.99 -8.80 20.26
CA SER A 505 -23.58 -10.14 19.83
C SER A 505 -22.40 -10.16 18.87
N THR A 506 -22.16 -9.09 18.11
CA THR A 506 -21.01 -9.01 17.18
C THR A 506 -19.79 -8.32 17.80
N PHE A 507 -19.87 -7.88 19.06
CA PHE A 507 -18.83 -7.05 19.70
C PHE A 507 -18.44 -5.82 18.85
N GLY A 508 -19.39 -5.28 18.07
CA GLY A 508 -19.16 -4.16 17.16
C GLY A 508 -18.40 -4.52 15.86
N ILE A 509 -18.29 -5.80 15.53
CA ILE A 509 -17.65 -6.26 14.28
C ILE A 509 -18.61 -6.08 13.10
N TYR A 510 -18.20 -5.27 12.13
CA TYR A 510 -18.97 -5.06 10.90
C TYR A 510 -18.91 -6.28 9.99
N ASN A 511 -20.03 -7.01 9.88
CA ASN A 511 -20.15 -8.14 8.98
C ASN A 511 -20.37 -7.66 7.54
N HIS A 512 -19.28 -7.62 6.76
CA HIS A 512 -19.33 -7.21 5.36
C HIS A 512 -20.06 -8.27 4.52
N HIS A 513 -19.79 -9.55 4.77
CA HIS A 513 -20.32 -10.65 3.97
C HIS A 513 -21.84 -10.75 4.06
N ASN A 514 -22.41 -10.63 5.27
CA ASN A 514 -23.88 -10.58 5.42
C ASN A 514 -24.49 -9.39 4.68
N LYS A 515 -23.83 -8.23 4.64
CA LYS A 515 -24.36 -7.08 3.90
C LYS A 515 -24.32 -7.28 2.39
N PHE A 516 -23.27 -7.93 1.87
CA PHE A 516 -23.23 -8.34 0.47
C PHE A 516 -24.39 -9.31 0.17
N LEU A 517 -24.60 -10.31 1.03
CA LEU A 517 -25.68 -11.27 0.88
C LEU A 517 -27.08 -10.62 0.97
N ASP A 518 -27.30 -9.74 1.96
CA ASP A 518 -28.56 -9.01 2.14
C ASP A 518 -28.89 -8.11 0.95
N ARG A 519 -27.87 -7.49 0.34
CA ARG A 519 -28.03 -6.71 -0.88
C ARG A 519 -28.39 -7.62 -2.04
N ASP A 520 -27.66 -8.70 -2.25
CA ASP A 520 -27.90 -9.63 -3.35
C ASP A 520 -29.28 -10.30 -3.23
N LEU A 521 -29.72 -10.67 -2.03
CA LEU A 521 -31.08 -11.17 -1.77
C LEU A 521 -32.18 -10.19 -2.22
N LYS A 522 -31.91 -8.88 -2.19
CA LYS A 522 -32.85 -7.83 -2.58
C LYS A 522 -32.75 -7.44 -4.05
N GLU A 523 -31.52 -7.30 -4.55
CA GLU A 523 -31.24 -6.70 -5.84
C GLU A 523 -30.96 -7.74 -6.92
N ARG A 524 -30.41 -8.91 -6.55
CA ARG A 524 -29.93 -9.91 -7.51
C ARG A 524 -30.02 -11.34 -6.93
N LYS A 525 -31.24 -11.76 -6.58
CA LYS A 525 -31.53 -13.00 -5.85
C LYS A 525 -30.86 -14.25 -6.45
N GLU A 526 -30.74 -14.30 -7.78
CA GLU A 526 -30.07 -15.39 -8.50
C GLU A 526 -28.62 -15.65 -8.04
N PHE A 527 -27.89 -14.58 -7.67
CA PHE A 527 -26.53 -14.69 -7.12
C PHE A 527 -26.52 -15.20 -5.69
N ALA A 528 -27.50 -14.81 -4.87
CA ALA A 528 -27.65 -15.35 -3.52
C ALA A 528 -27.97 -16.85 -3.56
N ASP A 529 -28.86 -17.28 -4.47
CA ASP A 529 -29.19 -18.69 -4.66
C ASP A 529 -27.97 -19.50 -5.19
N ALA A 530 -27.20 -18.91 -6.11
CA ALA A 530 -25.94 -19.51 -6.58
C ALA A 530 -24.88 -19.61 -5.48
N TYR A 531 -24.80 -18.61 -4.59
CA TYR A 531 -23.90 -18.60 -3.45
C TYR A 531 -24.21 -19.75 -2.49
N GLU A 532 -25.47 -19.93 -2.08
CA GLU A 532 -25.85 -20.99 -1.14
C GLU A 532 -25.56 -22.38 -1.72
N ASP A 533 -25.87 -22.62 -2.99
CA ASP A 533 -25.56 -23.90 -3.64
C ASP A 533 -24.05 -24.20 -3.69
N LEU A 534 -23.23 -23.21 -4.08
CA LEU A 534 -21.76 -23.38 -4.12
C LEU A 534 -21.19 -23.62 -2.72
N LYS A 535 -21.78 -23.01 -1.69
CA LYS A 535 -21.41 -23.22 -0.30
C LYS A 535 -21.80 -24.61 0.20
N GLU A 536 -23.00 -25.10 -0.13
CA GLU A 536 -23.44 -26.47 0.16
C GLU A 536 -22.54 -27.52 -0.50
N LEU A 537 -22.02 -27.21 -1.70
CA LEU A 537 -21.04 -28.04 -2.42
C LEU A 537 -19.63 -28.01 -1.81
N GLY A 538 -19.43 -27.35 -0.67
CA GLY A 538 -18.14 -27.27 0.02
C GLY A 538 -17.21 -26.18 -0.50
N ASN A 539 -17.75 -25.11 -1.09
CA ASN A 539 -17.00 -24.01 -1.70
C ASN A 539 -15.98 -24.49 -2.76
N PRO A 540 -16.44 -25.21 -3.80
CA PRO A 540 -15.56 -25.71 -4.84
C PRO A 540 -15.02 -24.55 -5.67
N ARG A 541 -13.79 -24.71 -6.18
CA ARG A 541 -13.19 -23.69 -7.04
C ARG A 541 -14.02 -23.49 -8.31
N THR A 542 -14.46 -22.25 -8.51
CA THR A 542 -15.46 -21.90 -9.51
C THR A 542 -14.97 -20.75 -10.39
N LEU A 543 -15.15 -20.87 -11.71
CA LEU A 543 -14.90 -19.79 -12.65
C LEU A 543 -16.19 -18.96 -12.82
N LEU A 544 -16.13 -17.66 -12.57
CA LEU A 544 -17.24 -16.73 -12.71
C LEU A 544 -17.12 -15.89 -13.99
N LEU A 545 -18.18 -15.91 -14.80
CA LEU A 545 -18.36 -15.02 -15.95
C LEU A 545 -19.46 -14.02 -15.60
N SER A 546 -19.07 -12.89 -15.00
CA SER A 546 -19.96 -11.82 -14.57
C SER A 546 -19.21 -10.50 -14.46
N ASP A 547 -19.92 -9.37 -14.59
CA ASP A 547 -19.44 -8.04 -14.20
C ASP A 547 -19.70 -7.75 -12.71
N ASP A 548 -20.45 -8.64 -12.05
CA ASP A 548 -20.79 -8.58 -10.64
C ASP A 548 -19.85 -9.47 -9.82
N ASP A 549 -19.07 -8.84 -8.94
CA ASP A 549 -18.06 -9.48 -8.09
C ASP A 549 -18.62 -10.02 -6.77
N SER A 550 -19.93 -10.08 -6.57
CA SER A 550 -20.52 -10.38 -5.26
C SER A 550 -20.17 -11.78 -4.75
N LEU A 551 -20.15 -12.80 -5.62
CA LEU A 551 -19.69 -14.14 -5.24
C LEU A 551 -18.23 -14.14 -4.77
N SER A 552 -17.39 -13.26 -5.33
CA SER A 552 -16.00 -13.08 -4.89
C SER A 552 -15.96 -12.41 -3.51
N ALA A 553 -16.76 -11.36 -3.29
CA ALA A 553 -16.87 -10.64 -2.02
C ALA A 553 -17.46 -11.51 -0.89
N LEU A 554 -18.26 -12.52 -1.21
CA LEU A 554 -18.83 -13.47 -0.26
C LEU A 554 -17.87 -14.59 0.17
N GLY A 555 -16.60 -14.54 -0.27
CA GLY A 555 -15.55 -15.43 0.20
C GLY A 555 -15.56 -16.83 -0.43
N LEU A 556 -16.28 -17.02 -1.55
CA LEU A 556 -16.20 -18.25 -2.35
C LEU A 556 -14.86 -18.33 -3.11
N ASP A 557 -14.36 -19.55 -3.39
CA ASP A 557 -13.15 -19.76 -4.20
C ASP A 557 -13.41 -19.48 -5.69
N ILE A 558 -13.57 -18.19 -6.00
CA ILE A 558 -13.86 -17.67 -7.33
C ILE A 558 -12.57 -17.28 -8.06
N ARG A 559 -12.52 -17.61 -9.34
CA ARG A 559 -11.68 -16.95 -10.35
C ARG A 559 -12.62 -16.30 -11.34
N THR A 560 -12.34 -15.09 -11.81
CA THR A 560 -13.22 -14.44 -12.80
C THR A 560 -12.67 -14.63 -14.21
N TYR A 561 -13.54 -14.60 -15.22
CA TYR A 561 -13.11 -14.59 -16.61
C TYR A 561 -12.27 -13.34 -16.94
N THR A 562 -12.55 -12.23 -16.26
CA THR A 562 -11.75 -11.00 -16.31
C THR A 562 -10.36 -11.19 -15.70
N ASP A 563 -10.18 -12.06 -14.69
CA ASP A 563 -8.84 -12.42 -14.20
C ASP A 563 -8.00 -13.09 -15.31
N ILE A 564 -8.63 -13.81 -16.23
CA ILE A 564 -7.97 -14.50 -17.35
C ILE A 564 -7.69 -13.57 -18.52
N THR A 565 -8.66 -12.77 -18.91
CA THR A 565 -8.64 -11.99 -20.17
C THR A 565 -8.31 -10.51 -19.99
N GLY A 566 -8.48 -9.98 -18.78
CA GLY A 566 -8.23 -8.58 -18.46
C GLY A 566 -6.75 -8.25 -18.26
N SER A 567 -6.48 -7.00 -17.88
CA SER A 567 -5.11 -6.51 -17.63
C SER A 567 -4.36 -7.38 -16.62
N GLY A 568 -3.14 -7.81 -16.96
CA GLY A 568 -2.32 -8.72 -16.17
C GLY A 568 -2.65 -10.21 -16.37
N GLY A 569 -3.69 -10.56 -17.14
CA GLY A 569 -4.04 -11.93 -17.48
C GLY A 569 -3.37 -12.42 -18.78
N ASN A 570 -3.70 -13.65 -19.18
CA ASN A 570 -3.28 -14.22 -20.45
C ASN A 570 -4.49 -14.60 -21.34
N PRO A 571 -4.91 -13.71 -22.25
CA PRO A 571 -6.02 -13.98 -23.17
C PRO A 571 -5.81 -15.23 -24.05
N ALA A 572 -4.57 -15.71 -24.22
CA ALA A 572 -4.31 -16.92 -24.96
C ALA A 572 -4.90 -18.18 -24.31
N VAL A 573 -5.15 -18.16 -23.00
CA VAL A 573 -5.86 -19.21 -22.27
C VAL A 573 -7.22 -19.47 -22.89
N VAL A 574 -7.92 -18.42 -23.27
CA VAL A 574 -9.25 -18.54 -23.87
C VAL A 574 -9.20 -18.54 -25.38
N LYS A 575 -8.03 -18.60 -26.04
CA LYS A 575 -7.93 -18.48 -27.52
C LYS A 575 -8.41 -19.72 -28.28
N THR A 576 -8.25 -20.89 -27.70
CA THR A 576 -8.79 -22.16 -28.24
C THR A 576 -9.54 -22.89 -27.13
N LEU A 577 -10.44 -23.80 -27.52
CA LEU A 577 -11.17 -24.61 -26.56
C LEU A 577 -10.21 -25.52 -25.75
N ASP A 578 -9.19 -26.06 -26.41
CA ASP A 578 -8.16 -26.89 -25.78
C ASP A 578 -7.35 -26.14 -24.72
N HIS A 579 -6.86 -24.92 -25.04
CA HIS A 579 -6.16 -24.08 -24.06
C HIS A 579 -7.03 -23.81 -22.84
N PHE A 580 -8.32 -23.56 -23.06
CA PHE A 580 -9.24 -23.27 -21.97
C PHE A 580 -9.47 -24.49 -21.09
N LYS A 581 -9.73 -25.67 -21.67
CA LYS A 581 -9.85 -26.94 -20.94
C LYS A 581 -8.59 -27.24 -20.13
N ARG A 582 -7.41 -27.09 -20.74
CA ARG A 582 -6.12 -27.27 -20.05
C ARG A 582 -5.96 -26.32 -18.87
N TYR A 583 -6.44 -25.07 -18.98
CA TYR A 583 -6.43 -24.13 -17.86
C TYR A 583 -7.42 -24.53 -16.77
N LEU A 584 -8.64 -24.93 -17.11
CA LEU A 584 -9.63 -25.39 -16.14
C LEU A 584 -9.10 -26.57 -15.32
N ASP A 585 -8.41 -27.52 -15.95
CA ASP A 585 -7.74 -28.63 -15.27
C ASP A 585 -6.58 -28.16 -14.38
N TYR A 586 -5.66 -27.35 -14.92
CA TYR A 586 -4.54 -26.76 -14.17
C TYR A 586 -5.00 -25.99 -12.93
N ALA A 587 -6.03 -25.16 -13.11
CA ALA A 587 -6.60 -24.35 -12.06
C ALA A 587 -7.56 -25.15 -11.18
N GLN A 588 -7.84 -26.43 -11.49
CA GLN A 588 -8.74 -27.32 -10.77
C GLN A 588 -10.16 -26.75 -10.63
N ILE A 589 -10.66 -26.09 -11.67
CA ILE A 589 -12.01 -25.54 -11.73
C ILE A 589 -13.02 -26.69 -11.77
N LYS A 590 -13.97 -26.69 -10.83
CA LYS A 590 -15.03 -27.71 -10.74
C LYS A 590 -16.36 -27.22 -11.31
N TYR A 591 -16.61 -25.93 -11.22
CA TYR A 591 -17.84 -25.31 -11.73
C TYR A 591 -17.55 -24.04 -12.51
N ILE A 592 -18.43 -23.70 -13.45
CA ILE A 592 -18.45 -22.41 -14.13
C ILE A 592 -19.81 -21.77 -13.83
N CYS A 593 -19.79 -20.62 -13.16
CA CYS A 593 -20.98 -19.81 -12.91
C CYS A 593 -21.04 -18.70 -13.96
N VAL A 594 -22.14 -18.63 -14.70
CA VAL A 594 -22.29 -17.74 -15.85
C VAL A 594 -23.50 -16.86 -15.62
N ASP A 595 -23.27 -15.54 -15.66
CA ASP A 595 -24.32 -14.55 -15.84
C ASP A 595 -24.58 -14.40 -17.35
N ARG A 596 -25.80 -14.69 -17.81
CA ARG A 596 -26.15 -14.56 -19.23
C ARG A 596 -26.06 -13.13 -19.73
N GLU A 597 -26.26 -12.14 -18.87
CA GLU A 597 -26.10 -10.74 -19.25
C GLU A 597 -24.66 -10.44 -19.64
N TYR A 598 -23.71 -10.99 -18.90
CA TYR A 598 -22.28 -10.86 -19.19
C TYR A 598 -21.89 -11.35 -20.58
N LEU A 599 -22.61 -12.37 -21.11
CA LEU A 599 -22.34 -12.95 -22.42
C LEU A 599 -22.86 -12.13 -23.60
N LYS A 600 -23.89 -11.28 -23.40
CA LYS A 600 -24.60 -10.58 -24.49
C LYS A 600 -23.65 -9.77 -25.39
N ASP A 601 -22.68 -9.09 -24.78
CA ASP A 601 -21.73 -8.21 -25.49
C ASP A 601 -20.31 -8.81 -25.58
N ARG A 602 -20.13 -10.08 -25.21
CA ARG A 602 -18.82 -10.73 -25.10
C ARG A 602 -18.77 -12.02 -25.90
N GLN A 603 -18.62 -11.88 -27.22
CA GLN A 603 -18.60 -12.99 -28.17
C GLN A 603 -17.65 -14.12 -27.73
N ARG A 604 -16.42 -13.80 -27.31
CA ARG A 604 -15.45 -14.82 -26.92
C ARG A 604 -15.86 -15.61 -25.68
N ALA A 605 -16.42 -14.95 -24.67
CA ALA A 605 -16.92 -15.61 -23.47
C ALA A 605 -18.11 -16.51 -23.82
N SER A 606 -19.02 -16.01 -24.66
CA SER A 606 -20.20 -16.74 -25.14
C SER A 606 -19.82 -18.00 -25.92
N ASP A 607 -18.88 -17.88 -26.88
CA ASP A 607 -18.36 -18.99 -27.66
C ASP A 607 -17.75 -20.08 -26.78
N VAL A 608 -16.94 -19.71 -25.79
CA VAL A 608 -16.28 -20.68 -24.90
C VAL A 608 -17.30 -21.46 -24.08
N VAL A 609 -18.31 -20.78 -23.51
CA VAL A 609 -19.39 -21.46 -22.76
C VAL A 609 -20.19 -22.39 -23.67
N LYS A 610 -20.55 -21.91 -24.87
CA LYS A 610 -21.31 -22.68 -25.86
C LYS A 610 -20.56 -23.93 -26.30
N TYR A 611 -19.31 -23.80 -26.75
CA TYR A 611 -18.52 -24.93 -27.26
C TYR A 611 -18.16 -25.94 -26.16
N MET A 612 -17.94 -25.50 -24.92
CA MET A 612 -17.76 -26.41 -23.78
C MET A 612 -19.00 -27.24 -23.50
N TYR A 613 -20.19 -26.70 -23.74
CA TYR A 613 -21.45 -27.42 -23.58
C TYR A 613 -21.71 -28.38 -24.74
N GLU A 614 -21.52 -27.93 -25.98
CA GLU A 614 -21.72 -28.73 -27.20
C GLU A 614 -20.81 -29.96 -27.27
N ASP A 615 -19.54 -29.82 -26.88
CA ASP A 615 -18.56 -30.92 -26.81
C ASP A 615 -18.64 -31.72 -25.49
N GLY A 616 -19.70 -31.52 -24.70
CA GLY A 616 -19.97 -32.30 -23.48
C GLY A 616 -18.98 -32.12 -22.33
N SER A 617 -18.07 -31.14 -22.42
CA SER A 617 -17.06 -30.83 -21.39
C SER A 617 -17.62 -30.06 -20.19
N THR A 618 -18.85 -29.58 -20.31
CA THR A 618 -19.65 -29.03 -19.21
C THR A 618 -21.07 -29.57 -19.26
N LYS A 619 -21.70 -29.67 -18.09
CA LYS A 619 -23.12 -30.02 -17.95
C LYS A 619 -23.79 -29.00 -17.06
N ILE A 620 -25.03 -28.62 -17.39
CA ILE A 620 -25.81 -27.74 -16.53
C ILE A 620 -26.03 -28.46 -15.20
N PHE A 621 -25.59 -27.84 -14.11
CA PHE A 621 -25.85 -28.28 -12.75
C PHE A 621 -27.18 -27.68 -12.27
N LYS A 622 -27.32 -26.35 -12.37
CA LYS A 622 -28.53 -25.63 -11.96
C LYS A 622 -28.68 -24.30 -12.71
N LYS A 623 -29.92 -23.80 -12.77
CA LYS A 623 -30.29 -22.53 -13.42
C LYS A 623 -31.12 -21.68 -12.45
N TYR A 624 -30.78 -20.40 -12.36
CA TYR A 624 -31.45 -19.37 -11.58
C TYR A 624 -31.71 -18.19 -12.50
N GLY A 625 -32.77 -18.26 -13.31
CA GLY A 625 -33.05 -17.23 -14.32
C GLY A 625 -31.88 -16.99 -15.27
N ASP A 626 -31.23 -15.83 -15.16
CA ASP A 626 -30.08 -15.44 -15.98
C ASP A 626 -28.74 -15.99 -15.49
N VAL A 627 -28.68 -16.51 -14.26
CA VAL A 627 -27.49 -17.21 -13.74
C VAL A 627 -27.56 -18.70 -13.99
N VAL A 628 -26.49 -19.28 -14.53
CA VAL A 628 -26.38 -20.73 -14.78
C VAL A 628 -25.08 -21.26 -14.19
N ILE A 629 -25.18 -22.34 -13.40
CA ILE A 629 -24.03 -23.08 -12.90
C ILE A 629 -23.83 -24.32 -13.77
N TYR A 630 -22.64 -24.45 -14.34
CA TYR A 630 -22.19 -25.60 -15.09
C TYR A 630 -21.20 -26.40 -14.26
N LYS A 631 -21.36 -27.72 -14.20
CA LYS A 631 -20.33 -28.65 -13.71
C LYS A 631 -19.33 -28.92 -14.82
N VAL A 632 -18.04 -28.83 -14.50
CA VAL A 632 -16.95 -29.14 -15.42
C VAL A 632 -16.68 -30.65 -15.42
N ASP A 633 -16.66 -31.25 -16.61
CA ASP A 633 -16.46 -32.68 -16.85
C ASP A 633 -15.54 -32.85 -18.07
N ILE A 634 -14.27 -32.48 -17.91
CA ILE A 634 -13.28 -32.54 -18.98
C ILE A 634 -12.84 -33.99 -19.13
N LYS A 635 -13.19 -34.61 -20.25
CA LYS A 635 -12.62 -35.89 -20.68
C LYS A 635 -11.29 -35.61 -21.36
N HIS A 636 -10.22 -36.28 -20.92
CA HIS A 636 -8.90 -36.22 -21.54
C HIS A 636 -8.81 -37.11 -22.77
#